data_AF-A0A0M8XZQ5-F1
#
_entry.id   AF-A0A0M8XZQ5-F1
#
_cell.length_a   1.000
_cell.length_b   1.000
_cell.length_c   1.000
_cell.angle_alpha   90.00
_cell.angle_beta   90.00
_cell.angle_gamma   90.00
#
_symmetry.space_group_name_H-M   'P 1'
#
loop_
_entity.id
_entity.type
_entity.pdbx_description
1 polymer ?
#
loop_
_entity_poly.entity_id
_entity_poly.type
_entity_poly.pdbx_seq_one_letter_code
_entity_poly.pdbx_strand_id
1 'polypeptide(L)'
;MDVPERTANGYKQYEVPHLVRLLQIKRLSDLGVPLSEVAAMGRADEDPDEAIRVLDAELAATVDRLNRVRAELAVILRHRAPAYVPPAFAPVSRDLSDRQRSLLMVYSSVLSEESMEEFRELISEGDETEEEFEALPPDADEAAIEHLAARMWPVVVRTRERRPRAADLAADAPRGPKHAAQTMAEAMVQLYNPAQLRVLKRLTDFLAEEAPAADTAERTDSERGG
;
A
#
# COMPACT_ATOMS: atom_id res chain seq x y z
N MET A 1 47.05 19.35 6.23
CA MET A 1 46.60 20.32 7.23
C MET A 1 47.55 20.23 8.40
N ASP A 2 48.31 21.28 8.63
CA ASP A 2 49.27 21.30 9.73
C ASP A 2 48.53 21.36 11.07
N VAL A 3 48.95 20.48 11.96
CA VAL A 3 48.46 20.42 13.33
C VAL A 3 49.07 21.62 14.07
N PRO A 4 48.33 22.37 14.90
CA PRO A 4 48.86 23.55 15.58
C PRO A 4 50.20 23.25 16.26
N GLU A 5 51.19 24.09 15.98
CA GLU A 5 52.53 23.95 16.52
C GLU A 5 52.51 23.94 18.05
N ARG A 6 53.45 23.22 18.65
CA ARG A 6 53.57 23.17 20.11
C ARG A 6 54.61 24.19 20.57
N THR A 7 54.22 24.99 21.54
CA THR A 7 55.16 25.81 22.34
C THR A 7 56.23 24.94 23.00
N ALA A 8 57.35 25.55 23.41
CA ALA A 8 58.42 24.88 24.17
C ALA A 8 57.94 24.21 25.47
N ASN A 9 56.80 24.65 26.00
CA ASN A 9 56.09 24.14 27.18
C ASN A 9 54.95 23.15 26.83
N GLY A 10 54.87 22.70 25.58
CA GLY A 10 54.00 21.59 25.14
C GLY A 10 52.57 21.96 24.77
N TYR A 11 52.15 23.22 24.96
CA TYR A 11 50.82 23.72 24.61
C TYR A 11 50.69 23.98 23.11
N LYS A 12 49.51 23.67 22.53
CA LYS A 12 49.17 23.95 21.13
C LYS A 12 48.96 25.44 20.92
N GLN A 13 49.58 26.02 19.90
CA GLN A 13 49.37 27.41 19.48
C GLN A 13 48.34 27.49 18.37
N TYR A 14 47.25 28.22 18.62
CA TYR A 14 46.18 28.44 17.65
C TYR A 14 46.31 29.83 17.05
N GLU A 15 46.76 29.88 15.81
CA GLU A 15 46.78 31.08 14.98
C GLU A 15 45.48 31.31 14.20
N VAL A 16 45.37 32.48 13.55
CA VAL A 16 44.22 32.92 12.75
C VAL A 16 43.72 31.86 11.74
N PRO A 17 44.58 31.11 11.02
CA PRO A 17 44.12 30.03 10.13
C PRO A 17 43.29 28.95 10.83
N HIS A 18 43.60 28.64 12.09
CA HIS A 18 42.83 27.66 12.87
C HIS A 18 41.44 28.19 13.24
N LEU A 19 41.32 29.50 13.51
CA LEU A 19 40.02 30.14 13.77
C LEU A 19 39.15 30.14 12.50
N VAL A 20 39.72 30.48 11.35
CA VAL A 20 39.03 30.43 10.06
C VAL A 20 38.52 29.01 9.77
N ARG A 21 39.34 27.99 10.04
CA ARG A 21 38.94 26.58 9.87
C ARG A 21 37.79 26.18 10.80
N LEU A 22 37.79 26.61 12.06
CA LEU A 22 36.69 26.34 12.99
C LEU A 22 35.38 26.98 12.52
N LEU A 23 35.42 28.20 12.00
CA LEU A 23 34.24 28.88 11.45
C LEU A 23 33.69 28.18 10.21
N GLN A 24 34.57 27.66 9.33
CA GLN A 24 34.17 26.86 8.18
C GLN A 24 33.51 25.55 8.59
N ILE A 25 34.12 24.82 9.54
CA ILE A 25 33.56 23.56 10.08
C ILE A 25 32.18 23.83 10.68
N LYS A 26 32.07 24.86 11.53
CA LYS A 26 30.79 25.23 12.14
C LYS A 26 29.73 25.52 11.08
N ARG A 27 30.04 26.30 10.05
CA ARG A 27 29.07 26.65 9.01
C ARG A 27 28.59 25.44 8.22
N LEU A 28 29.49 24.51 7.89
CA LEU A 28 29.12 23.28 7.18
C LEU A 28 28.30 22.33 8.06
N SER A 29 28.65 22.21 9.34
CA SER A 29 27.87 21.42 10.30
C SER A 29 26.49 22.03 10.56
N ASP A 30 26.37 23.36 10.62
CA ASP A 30 25.09 24.07 10.74
C ASP A 30 24.19 23.85 9.49
N LEU A 31 24.79 23.53 8.33
CA LEU A 31 24.09 23.17 7.09
C LEU A 31 23.73 21.67 7.02
N GLY A 32 24.07 20.87 8.03
CA GLY A 32 23.76 19.45 8.10
C GLY A 32 24.83 18.52 7.52
N VAL A 33 26.00 19.04 7.10
CA VAL A 33 27.11 18.21 6.61
C VAL A 33 27.70 17.39 7.77
N PRO A 34 27.82 16.06 7.65
CA PRO A 34 28.49 15.22 8.65
C PRO A 34 29.95 15.65 8.86
N LEU A 35 30.42 15.68 10.12
CA LEU A 35 31.80 16.08 10.43
C LEU A 35 32.88 15.24 9.71
N SER A 36 32.57 13.98 9.38
CA SER A 36 33.42 13.11 8.56
C SER A 36 33.64 13.63 7.15
N GLU A 37 32.62 14.21 6.52
CA GLU A 37 32.66 14.77 5.17
C GLU A 37 33.27 16.17 5.17
N VAL A 38 33.03 16.97 6.22
CA VAL A 38 33.69 18.28 6.41
C VAL A 38 35.22 18.13 6.47
N ALA A 39 35.72 17.01 7.00
CA ALA A 39 37.15 16.71 7.02
C ALA A 39 37.70 16.33 5.65
N ALA A 40 36.87 15.75 4.78
CA ALA A 40 37.21 15.32 3.42
C ALA A 40 37.22 16.51 2.44
N MET A 41 36.18 17.36 2.48
CA MET A 41 36.07 18.63 1.72
C MET A 41 37.21 19.65 2.02
N GLY A 42 37.91 19.48 3.15
CA GLY A 42 39.06 20.30 3.52
C GLY A 42 40.39 19.84 2.91
N ARG A 43 40.42 18.72 2.19
CA ARG A 43 41.57 18.22 1.44
C ARG A 43 41.46 18.73 0.01
N ALA A 44 42.54 19.29 -0.52
CA ALA A 44 42.56 20.04 -1.78
C ALA A 44 42.23 19.22 -3.05
N ASP A 45 41.86 17.94 -2.94
CA ASP A 45 41.64 17.00 -4.05
C ASP A 45 40.15 16.60 -4.26
N GLU A 46 39.22 17.02 -3.41
CA GLU A 46 37.77 16.75 -3.58
C GLU A 46 37.03 18.05 -3.98
N ASP A 47 36.16 18.00 -4.99
CA ASP A 47 35.33 19.15 -5.43
C ASP A 47 34.29 19.48 -4.34
N PRO A 48 34.47 20.56 -3.55
CA PRO A 48 33.56 20.91 -2.47
C PRO A 48 32.15 21.25 -2.97
N ASP A 49 32.00 21.68 -4.23
CA ASP A 49 30.71 22.00 -4.81
C ASP A 49 29.89 20.74 -5.11
N GLU A 50 30.55 19.63 -5.45
CA GLU A 50 29.89 18.33 -5.67
C GLU A 50 29.31 17.79 -4.37
N ALA A 51 30.09 17.83 -3.29
CA ALA A 51 29.63 17.34 -2.00
C ALA A 51 28.47 18.19 -1.42
N ILE A 52 28.45 19.51 -1.68
CA ILE A 52 27.31 20.37 -1.35
C ILE A 52 26.07 20.01 -2.19
N ARG A 53 26.23 19.75 -3.50
CA ARG A 53 25.12 19.32 -4.38
C ARG A 53 24.51 17.99 -3.94
N VAL A 54 25.33 17.03 -3.50
CA VAL A 54 24.85 15.75 -2.95
C VAL A 54 24.02 15.97 -1.70
N LEU A 55 24.51 16.77 -0.74
CA LEU A 55 23.76 17.09 0.47
C LEU A 55 22.43 17.80 0.17
N ASP A 56 22.44 18.76 -0.74
CA ASP A 56 21.22 19.47 -1.16
C ASP A 56 20.18 18.50 -1.75
N ALA A 57 20.61 17.56 -2.60
CA ALA A 57 19.73 16.54 -3.15
C ALA A 57 19.15 15.60 -2.08
N GLU A 58 19.94 15.19 -1.10
CA GLU A 58 19.48 14.37 0.04
C GLU A 58 18.47 15.13 0.92
N LEU A 59 18.72 16.42 1.18
CA LEU A 59 17.80 17.28 1.91
C LEU A 59 16.50 17.47 1.14
N ALA A 60 16.55 17.72 -0.17
CA ALA A 60 15.37 17.83 -1.02
C ALA A 60 14.54 16.53 -0.98
N ALA A 61 15.16 15.36 -1.15
CA ALA A 61 14.49 14.07 -1.05
C ALA A 61 13.85 13.84 0.33
N THR A 62 14.52 14.29 1.40
CA THR A 62 13.99 14.23 2.76
C THR A 62 12.78 15.14 2.94
N VAL A 63 12.84 16.38 2.45
CA VAL A 63 11.72 17.33 2.46
C VAL A 63 10.53 16.77 1.68
N ASP A 64 10.74 16.20 0.50
CA ASP A 64 9.68 15.59 -0.30
C ASP A 64 9.05 14.39 0.40
N ARG A 65 9.84 13.56 1.09
CA ARG A 65 9.33 12.47 1.93
C ARG A 65 8.49 13.02 3.09
N LEU A 66 8.97 14.04 3.81
CA LEU A 66 8.25 14.64 4.93
C LEU A 66 6.95 15.32 4.48
N ASN A 67 6.97 16.00 3.33
CA ASN A 67 5.78 16.62 2.74
C ASN A 67 4.73 15.58 2.34
N ARG A 68 5.14 14.45 1.75
CA ARG A 68 4.25 13.30 1.49
C ARG A 68 3.61 12.80 2.77
N VAL A 69 4.40 12.50 3.81
CA VAL A 69 3.87 12.06 5.11
C VAL A 69 2.89 13.08 5.71
N ARG A 70 3.19 14.38 5.62
CA ARG A 70 2.26 15.43 6.09
C ARG A 70 0.94 15.45 5.31
N ALA A 71 0.98 15.22 4.00
CA ALA A 71 -0.24 15.14 3.19
C ALA A 71 -1.09 13.91 3.58
N GLU A 72 -0.45 12.76 3.81
CA GLU A 72 -1.12 11.54 4.27
C GLU A 72 -1.79 11.76 5.65
N LEU A 73 -1.07 12.33 6.61
CA LEU A 73 -1.62 12.66 7.93
C LEU A 73 -2.78 13.64 7.84
N ALA A 74 -2.74 14.63 6.95
CA ALA A 74 -3.83 15.57 6.74
C ALA A 74 -5.11 14.85 6.24
N VAL A 75 -4.96 13.88 5.34
CA VAL A 75 -6.08 13.04 4.86
C VAL A 75 -6.66 12.20 6.00
N ILE A 76 -5.81 11.54 6.78
CA ILE A 76 -6.23 10.74 7.95
C ILE A 76 -7.01 11.61 8.94
N LEU A 77 -6.50 12.79 9.29
CA LEU A 77 -7.15 13.71 10.24
C LEU A 77 -8.47 14.26 9.69
N ARG A 78 -8.52 14.63 8.40
CA ARG A 78 -9.74 15.14 7.74
C ARG A 78 -10.87 14.13 7.82
N HIS A 79 -10.56 12.87 7.53
CA HIS A 79 -11.56 11.80 7.52
C HIS A 79 -11.71 11.08 8.87
N ARG A 80 -10.90 11.43 9.89
CA ARG A 80 -10.76 10.64 11.15
C ARG A 80 -10.63 9.14 10.87
N ALA A 81 -9.89 8.80 9.82
CA ALA A 81 -9.59 7.41 9.49
C ALA A 81 -8.62 6.84 10.55
N PRO A 82 -8.63 5.53 10.81
CA PRO A 82 -7.57 4.91 11.59
C PRO A 82 -6.22 5.09 10.88
N ALA A 83 -5.15 5.39 11.63
CA ALA A 83 -3.84 5.72 11.07
C ALA A 83 -3.18 4.57 10.27
N TYR A 84 -3.64 3.34 10.46
CA TYR A 84 -3.18 2.18 9.71
C TYR A 84 -3.86 2.05 8.35
N VAL A 85 -4.96 2.78 8.07
CA VAL A 85 -5.67 2.71 6.78
C VAL A 85 -4.98 3.60 5.74
N PRO A 86 -4.63 3.09 4.56
CA PRO A 86 -4.03 3.87 3.50
C PRO A 86 -4.87 5.12 3.17
N PRO A 87 -4.22 6.27 2.91
CA PRO A 87 -4.91 7.54 2.70
C PRO A 87 -6.00 7.50 1.62
N ALA A 88 -5.80 6.69 0.57
CA ALA A 88 -6.77 6.47 -0.50
C ALA A 88 -8.14 5.95 0.01
N PHE A 89 -8.19 5.29 1.16
CA PHE A 89 -9.41 4.74 1.74
C PHE A 89 -9.96 5.55 2.90
N ALA A 90 -9.28 6.62 3.30
CA ALA A 90 -9.72 7.47 4.39
C ALA A 90 -11.17 7.98 4.22
N PRO A 91 -11.65 8.38 3.02
CA PRO A 91 -13.02 8.85 2.83
C PRO A 91 -14.11 7.83 3.17
N VAL A 92 -13.85 6.55 2.93
CA VAL A 92 -14.83 5.46 3.08
C VAL A 92 -14.66 4.72 4.41
N SER A 93 -13.47 4.82 5.02
CA SER A 93 -13.06 4.01 6.16
C SER A 93 -13.94 4.10 7.42
N ARG A 94 -14.75 5.15 7.59
CA ARG A 94 -15.57 5.31 8.80
C ARG A 94 -16.74 4.35 8.88
N ASP A 95 -17.42 4.15 7.75
CA ASP A 95 -18.65 3.37 7.71
C ASP A 95 -18.36 1.88 7.57
N LEU A 96 -17.10 1.52 7.31
CA LEU A 96 -16.66 0.15 7.19
C LEU A 96 -16.52 -0.57 8.54
N SER A 97 -16.80 -1.86 8.55
CA SER A 97 -16.46 -2.76 9.64
C SER A 97 -14.94 -2.89 9.79
N ASP A 98 -14.46 -3.31 10.96
CA ASP A 98 -13.04 -3.62 11.16
C ASP A 98 -12.55 -4.69 10.19
N ARG A 99 -13.42 -5.64 9.82
CA ARG A 99 -13.13 -6.68 8.84
C ARG A 99 -12.93 -6.10 7.43
N GLN A 100 -13.84 -5.24 6.96
CA GLN A 100 -13.70 -4.56 5.67
C GLN A 100 -12.43 -3.70 5.62
N ARG A 101 -12.09 -3.00 6.71
CA ARG A 101 -10.82 -2.28 6.83
C ARG A 101 -9.62 -3.21 6.69
N SER A 102 -9.62 -4.36 7.37
CA SER A 102 -8.55 -5.36 7.25
C SER A 102 -8.41 -5.93 5.84
N LEU A 103 -9.52 -6.16 5.13
CA LEU A 103 -9.49 -6.60 3.73
C LEU A 103 -8.87 -5.53 2.82
N LEU A 104 -9.27 -4.26 2.96
CA LEU A 104 -8.67 -3.14 2.24
C LEU A 104 -7.15 -3.05 2.45
N MET A 105 -6.70 -3.23 3.69
CA MET A 105 -5.27 -3.27 4.02
C MET A 105 -4.53 -4.34 3.22
N VAL A 106 -5.01 -5.58 3.28
CA VAL A 106 -4.34 -6.69 2.60
C VAL A 106 -4.37 -6.48 1.10
N TYR A 107 -5.52 -6.08 0.54
CA TYR A 107 -5.70 -5.96 -0.90
C TYR A 107 -4.83 -4.83 -1.47
N SER A 108 -4.67 -3.72 -0.73
CA SER A 108 -3.77 -2.61 -1.12
C SER A 108 -2.30 -3.01 -1.26
N SER A 109 -1.89 -4.14 -0.66
CA SER A 109 -0.51 -4.62 -0.74
C SER A 109 -0.22 -5.50 -1.96
N VAL A 110 -1.27 -5.97 -2.64
CA VAL A 110 -1.18 -6.94 -3.75
C VAL A 110 -1.84 -6.47 -5.05
N LEU A 111 -2.85 -5.61 -4.98
CA LEU A 111 -3.55 -5.07 -6.15
C LEU A 111 -2.76 -3.92 -6.80
N SER A 112 -3.05 -3.67 -8.07
CA SER A 112 -2.63 -2.45 -8.76
C SER A 112 -3.39 -1.23 -8.22
N GLU A 113 -2.92 -0.02 -8.51
CA GLU A 113 -3.65 1.21 -8.13
C GLU A 113 -5.05 1.26 -8.80
N GLU A 114 -5.16 0.81 -10.05
CA GLU A 114 -6.43 0.79 -10.81
C GLU A 114 -7.43 -0.22 -10.22
N SER A 115 -7.02 -1.47 -9.99
CA SER A 115 -7.88 -2.49 -9.38
C SER A 115 -8.25 -2.15 -7.94
N MET A 116 -7.35 -1.45 -7.23
CA MET A 116 -7.63 -0.97 -5.88
C MET A 116 -8.67 0.16 -5.87
N GLU A 117 -8.70 1.01 -6.90
CA GLU A 117 -9.76 2.01 -7.08
C GLU A 117 -11.11 1.35 -7.39
N GLU A 118 -11.14 0.35 -8.27
CA GLU A 118 -12.36 -0.43 -8.55
C GLU A 118 -12.90 -1.08 -7.26
N PHE A 119 -12.05 -1.75 -6.48
CA PHE A 119 -12.46 -2.36 -5.21
C PHE A 119 -12.97 -1.35 -4.18
N ARG A 120 -12.36 -0.15 -4.11
CA ARG A 120 -12.85 0.95 -3.27
C ARG A 120 -14.28 1.32 -3.64
N GLU A 121 -14.57 1.44 -4.93
CA GLU A 121 -15.89 1.82 -5.39
C GLU A 121 -16.94 0.75 -5.13
N LEU A 122 -16.60 -0.54 -5.27
CA LEU A 122 -17.48 -1.65 -4.89
C LEU A 122 -17.94 -1.55 -3.43
N ILE A 123 -16.99 -1.36 -2.52
CA ILE A 123 -17.27 -1.23 -1.08
C ILE A 123 -18.06 0.07 -0.78
N SER A 124 -17.85 1.12 -1.56
CA SER A 124 -18.52 2.41 -1.33
C SER A 124 -19.97 2.42 -1.79
N GLU A 125 -20.33 1.60 -2.78
CA GLU A 125 -21.70 1.55 -3.29
C GLU A 125 -22.64 0.95 -2.23
N GLY A 126 -22.22 -0.12 -1.56
CA GLY A 126 -22.95 -0.77 -0.46
C GLY A 126 -24.37 -1.25 -0.82
N ASP A 127 -24.90 -2.22 -0.08
CA ASP A 127 -26.32 -2.55 -0.17
C ASP A 127 -26.86 -3.15 1.14
N GLU A 128 -28.19 -3.24 1.27
CA GLU A 128 -28.86 -3.72 2.49
C GLU A 128 -28.45 -5.15 2.89
N THR A 129 -28.05 -5.99 1.93
CA THR A 129 -27.57 -7.35 2.17
C THR A 129 -26.12 -7.38 2.66
N GLU A 130 -25.34 -6.32 2.44
CA GLU A 130 -23.97 -6.22 2.94
C GLU A 130 -23.94 -6.07 4.47
N GLU A 131 -24.77 -5.21 5.05
CA GLU A 131 -24.89 -5.09 6.51
C GLU A 131 -25.34 -6.41 7.16
N GLU A 132 -26.29 -7.11 6.53
CA GLU A 132 -26.75 -8.41 7.01
C GLU A 132 -25.66 -9.48 6.91
N PHE A 133 -24.87 -9.46 5.84
CA PHE A 133 -23.72 -10.34 5.67
C PHE A 133 -22.62 -10.04 6.71
N GLU A 134 -22.33 -8.78 7.00
CA GLU A 134 -21.39 -8.38 8.06
C GLU A 134 -21.83 -8.90 9.44
N ALA A 135 -23.14 -8.84 9.74
CA ALA A 135 -23.72 -9.23 11.01
C ALA A 135 -24.02 -10.74 11.15
N LEU A 136 -23.85 -11.53 10.08
CA LEU A 136 -24.20 -12.95 10.05
C LEU A 136 -23.44 -13.74 11.14
N PRO A 137 -24.13 -14.40 12.08
CA PRO A 137 -23.47 -15.12 13.17
C PRO A 137 -22.79 -16.41 12.66
N PRO A 138 -21.71 -16.87 13.33
CA PRO A 138 -20.92 -18.01 12.87
C PRO A 138 -21.70 -19.34 12.84
N ASP A 139 -22.74 -19.46 13.67
CA ASP A 139 -23.62 -20.62 13.82
C ASP A 139 -24.94 -20.48 13.05
N ALA A 140 -25.03 -19.52 12.11
CA ALA A 140 -26.20 -19.39 11.23
C ALA A 140 -26.52 -20.71 10.52
N ASP A 141 -27.81 -21.02 10.48
CA ASP A 141 -28.32 -22.23 9.84
C ASP A 141 -28.26 -22.14 8.31
N GLU A 142 -28.47 -23.29 7.68
CA GLU A 142 -28.37 -23.40 6.21
C GLU A 142 -29.45 -22.58 5.50
N ALA A 143 -30.63 -22.43 6.12
CA ALA A 143 -31.73 -21.65 5.55
C ALA A 143 -31.40 -20.15 5.51
N ALA A 144 -30.80 -19.60 6.57
CA ALA A 144 -30.33 -18.22 6.62
C ALA A 144 -29.24 -17.96 5.58
N ILE A 145 -28.29 -18.89 5.43
CA ILE A 145 -27.20 -18.79 4.45
C ILE A 145 -27.73 -18.79 3.01
N GLU A 146 -28.61 -19.74 2.67
CA GLU A 146 -29.17 -19.82 1.32
C GLU A 146 -30.03 -18.59 1.00
N HIS A 147 -30.84 -18.13 1.96
CA HIS A 147 -31.70 -16.96 1.78
C HIS A 147 -30.90 -15.66 1.62
N LEU A 148 -29.80 -15.51 2.36
CA LEU A 148 -28.90 -14.37 2.21
C LEU A 148 -28.16 -14.43 0.86
N ALA A 149 -27.60 -15.58 0.48
CA ALA A 149 -26.94 -15.75 -0.80
C ALA A 149 -27.87 -15.45 -1.99
N ALA A 150 -29.12 -15.91 -1.95
CA ALA A 150 -30.11 -15.65 -3.00
C ALA A 150 -30.46 -14.15 -3.14
N ARG A 151 -30.43 -13.38 -2.04
CA ARG A 151 -30.67 -11.92 -2.08
C ARG A 151 -29.44 -11.13 -2.50
N MET A 152 -28.23 -11.60 -2.15
CA MET A 152 -26.98 -11.00 -2.61
C MET A 152 -26.75 -11.24 -4.12
N TRP A 153 -27.28 -12.34 -4.66
CA TRP A 153 -27.03 -12.76 -6.04
C TRP A 153 -27.35 -11.70 -7.11
N PRO A 154 -28.56 -11.09 -7.14
CA PRO A 154 -28.87 -10.02 -8.10
C PRO A 154 -27.94 -8.81 -8.00
N VAL A 155 -27.39 -8.53 -6.82
CA VAL A 155 -26.42 -7.45 -6.63
C VAL A 155 -25.09 -7.84 -7.28
N VAL A 156 -24.60 -9.04 -7.01
CA VAL A 156 -23.38 -9.57 -7.64
C VAL A 156 -23.46 -9.54 -9.16
N VAL A 157 -24.58 -10.00 -9.75
CA VAL A 157 -24.79 -9.97 -11.20
C VAL A 157 -24.75 -8.54 -11.73
N ARG A 158 -25.54 -7.63 -11.15
CA ARG A 158 -25.60 -6.22 -11.57
C ARG A 158 -24.25 -5.53 -11.48
N THR A 159 -23.50 -5.80 -10.41
CA THR A 159 -22.18 -5.23 -10.19
C THR A 159 -21.20 -5.72 -11.26
N ARG A 160 -21.23 -7.01 -11.62
CA ARG A 160 -20.39 -7.55 -12.70
C ARG A 160 -20.75 -6.99 -14.08
N GLU A 161 -22.03 -6.79 -14.36
CA GLU A 161 -22.49 -6.16 -15.61
C GLU A 161 -22.02 -4.70 -15.72
N ARG A 162 -22.11 -3.95 -14.63
CA ARG A 162 -21.69 -2.53 -14.58
C ARG A 162 -20.18 -2.36 -14.57
N ARG A 163 -19.46 -3.30 -13.94
CA ARG A 163 -18.01 -3.25 -13.73
C ARG A 163 -17.35 -4.57 -14.14
N PRO A 164 -17.20 -4.83 -15.45
CA PRO A 164 -16.56 -6.06 -15.92
C PRO A 164 -15.12 -6.23 -15.42
N ARG A 165 -14.39 -5.13 -15.19
CA ARG A 165 -13.02 -5.16 -14.64
C ARG A 165 -12.97 -5.61 -13.18
N ALA A 166 -14.01 -5.33 -12.40
CA ALA A 166 -14.11 -5.79 -11.01
C ALA A 166 -14.30 -7.31 -10.87
N ALA A 167 -14.59 -8.02 -11.97
CA ALA A 167 -14.78 -9.47 -11.96
C ALA A 167 -13.49 -10.24 -11.64
N ASP A 168 -12.32 -9.68 -11.96
CA ASP A 168 -11.02 -10.25 -11.61
C ASP A 168 -10.03 -9.13 -11.25
N LEU A 169 -10.13 -8.68 -9.99
CA LEU A 169 -9.23 -7.66 -9.44
C LEU A 169 -7.77 -8.09 -9.41
N ALA A 170 -7.48 -9.39 -9.43
CA ALA A 170 -6.12 -9.91 -9.36
C ALA A 170 -5.42 -9.90 -10.72
N ALA A 171 -6.15 -9.75 -11.83
CA ALA A 171 -5.65 -9.95 -13.20
C ALA A 171 -4.40 -9.10 -13.52
N ASP A 172 -4.38 -7.85 -13.06
CA ASP A 172 -3.33 -6.87 -13.33
C ASP A 172 -2.37 -6.65 -12.16
N ALA A 173 -2.38 -7.54 -11.16
CA ALA A 173 -1.58 -7.41 -9.96
C ALA A 173 -0.07 -7.30 -10.26
N PRO A 174 0.66 -6.32 -9.68
CA PRO A 174 2.07 -6.06 -9.99
C PRO A 174 3.03 -7.25 -9.73
N ARG A 175 2.68 -8.11 -8.76
CA ARG A 175 3.46 -9.32 -8.41
C ARG A 175 2.90 -10.61 -9.05
N GLY A 176 1.99 -10.45 -10.01
CA GLY A 176 1.34 -11.53 -10.75
C GLY A 176 0.01 -11.97 -10.15
N PRO A 177 -0.95 -12.39 -11.00
CA PRO A 177 -2.33 -12.62 -10.61
C PRO A 177 -2.51 -13.76 -9.61
N LYS A 178 -1.72 -14.84 -9.75
CA LYS A 178 -1.77 -15.99 -8.84
C LYS A 178 -1.40 -15.63 -7.41
N HIS A 179 -0.38 -14.77 -7.23
CA HIS A 179 0.07 -14.35 -5.91
C HIS A 179 -0.97 -13.46 -5.22
N ALA A 180 -1.57 -12.53 -5.97
CA ALA A 180 -2.65 -11.68 -5.47
C ALA A 180 -3.88 -12.52 -5.08
N ALA A 181 -4.36 -13.39 -5.99
CA ALA A 181 -5.51 -14.25 -5.73
C ALA A 181 -5.31 -15.13 -4.49
N GLN A 182 -4.12 -15.72 -4.31
CA GLN A 182 -3.82 -16.53 -3.12
C GLN A 182 -3.84 -15.70 -1.84
N THR A 183 -3.18 -14.53 -1.85
CA THR A 183 -3.13 -13.64 -0.67
C THR A 183 -4.54 -13.16 -0.29
N MET A 184 -5.35 -12.80 -1.28
CA MET A 184 -6.74 -12.39 -1.09
C MET A 184 -7.58 -13.52 -0.49
N ALA A 185 -7.48 -14.73 -1.03
CA ALA A 185 -8.21 -15.90 -0.54
C ALA A 185 -7.81 -16.27 0.90
N GLU A 186 -6.52 -16.24 1.23
CA GLU A 186 -6.04 -16.49 2.59
C GLU A 186 -6.58 -15.46 3.59
N ALA A 187 -6.60 -14.18 3.21
CA ALA A 187 -7.19 -13.13 4.05
C ALA A 187 -8.69 -13.34 4.26
N MET A 188 -9.43 -13.70 3.21
CA MET A 188 -10.86 -14.00 3.32
C MET A 188 -11.10 -15.16 4.30
N VAL A 189 -10.38 -16.27 4.18
CA VAL A 189 -10.54 -17.45 5.06
C VAL A 189 -10.23 -17.12 6.53
N GLN A 190 -9.25 -16.24 6.79
CA GLN A 190 -8.88 -15.87 8.15
C GLN A 190 -9.80 -14.83 8.78
N LEU A 191 -10.41 -13.96 7.96
CA LEU A 191 -11.21 -12.84 8.45
C LEU A 191 -12.71 -13.14 8.52
N TYR A 192 -13.23 -13.96 7.60
CA TYR A 192 -14.65 -14.34 7.59
C TYR A 192 -14.94 -15.50 8.52
N ASN A 193 -16.12 -15.48 9.14
CA ASN A 193 -16.59 -16.61 9.93
C ASN A 193 -17.10 -17.76 9.02
N PRO A 194 -17.34 -18.96 9.58
CA PRO A 194 -17.75 -20.12 8.79
C PRO A 194 -19.08 -19.93 8.02
N ALA A 195 -20.04 -19.19 8.56
CA ALA A 195 -21.31 -18.93 7.88
C ALA A 195 -21.12 -17.96 6.70
N GLN A 196 -20.35 -16.90 6.88
CA GLN A 196 -20.01 -15.93 5.83
C GLN A 196 -19.25 -16.61 4.68
N LEU A 197 -18.28 -17.47 4.99
CA LEU A 197 -17.57 -18.25 3.97
C LEU A 197 -18.50 -19.18 3.18
N ARG A 198 -19.52 -19.76 3.83
CA ARG A 198 -20.55 -20.57 3.15
C ARG A 198 -21.41 -19.74 2.20
N VAL A 199 -21.81 -18.52 2.58
CA VAL A 199 -22.53 -17.59 1.69
C VAL A 199 -21.68 -17.24 0.46
N LEU A 200 -20.41 -16.87 0.65
CA LEU A 200 -19.50 -16.54 -0.46
C LEU A 200 -19.29 -17.74 -1.39
N LYS A 201 -19.16 -18.94 -0.84
CA LYS A 201 -19.09 -20.17 -1.62
C LYS A 201 -20.37 -20.36 -2.44
N ARG A 202 -21.54 -20.13 -1.86
CA ARG A 202 -22.82 -20.26 -2.57
C ARG A 202 -22.96 -19.26 -3.72
N LEU A 203 -22.51 -18.02 -3.54
CA LEU A 203 -22.44 -17.03 -4.62
C LEU A 203 -21.49 -17.47 -5.74
N THR A 204 -20.40 -18.14 -5.40
CA THR A 204 -19.48 -18.72 -6.40
C THR A 204 -20.14 -19.88 -7.15
N ASP A 205 -20.92 -20.71 -6.45
CA ASP A 205 -21.67 -21.81 -7.06
C ASP A 205 -22.72 -21.26 -8.07
N PHE A 206 -23.44 -20.17 -7.75
CA PHE A 206 -24.33 -19.50 -8.71
C PHE A 206 -23.61 -18.99 -9.97
N LEU A 207 -22.39 -18.47 -9.83
CA LEU A 207 -21.56 -18.06 -10.98
C LEU A 207 -21.19 -19.23 -11.88
N ALA A 208 -20.88 -20.38 -11.28
CA ALA A 208 -20.55 -21.59 -12.04
C ALA A 208 -21.79 -22.18 -12.75
N GLU A 209 -22.98 -22.03 -12.15
CA GLU A 209 -24.26 -22.44 -12.74
C GLU A 209 -24.69 -21.55 -13.93
N GLU A 210 -24.36 -20.25 -13.91
CA GLU A 210 -24.67 -19.31 -15.00
C GLU A 210 -23.67 -19.35 -16.18
N ALA A 211 -22.42 -19.79 -15.96
CA ALA A 211 -21.45 -19.94 -17.04
C ALA A 211 -21.92 -21.06 -18.00
N PRO A 212 -22.30 -20.76 -19.26
CA PRO A 212 -22.73 -21.81 -20.17
C PRO A 212 -21.57 -22.78 -20.43
N ALA A 213 -21.90 -24.05 -20.67
CA ALA A 213 -21.01 -25.15 -21.06
C ALA A 213 -20.31 -24.92 -22.43
N ALA A 214 -19.65 -23.78 -22.60
CA ALA A 214 -19.07 -23.32 -23.85
C ALA A 214 -17.64 -23.83 -24.10
N ASP A 215 -17.03 -24.58 -23.17
CA ASP A 215 -15.64 -25.06 -23.31
C ASP A 215 -15.51 -26.58 -23.56
N THR A 216 -16.63 -27.26 -23.86
CA THR A 216 -16.62 -28.71 -24.17
C THR A 216 -16.75 -29.04 -25.66
N ALA A 217 -17.01 -28.07 -26.54
CA ALA A 217 -17.26 -28.32 -27.96
C ALA A 217 -16.02 -28.18 -28.88
N GLU A 218 -14.94 -27.50 -28.46
CA GLU A 218 -13.75 -27.31 -29.32
C GLU A 218 -12.75 -28.47 -29.28
N ARG A 219 -12.88 -29.44 -28.36
CA ARG A 219 -11.96 -30.58 -28.27
C ARG A 219 -12.37 -31.81 -29.08
N THR A 220 -13.57 -31.87 -29.63
CA THR A 220 -14.04 -33.06 -30.39
C THR A 220 -13.88 -32.96 -31.90
N ASP A 221 -13.58 -31.78 -32.46
CA ASP A 221 -13.42 -31.63 -33.92
C ASP A 221 -11.96 -31.70 -34.41
N SER A 222 -10.98 -31.65 -33.50
CA SER A 222 -9.55 -31.82 -33.87
C SER A 222 -9.10 -33.28 -33.97
N GLU A 223 -9.91 -34.26 -33.54
CA GLU A 223 -9.55 -35.70 -33.58
C GLU A 223 -10.21 -36.48 -34.73
N ARG A 224 -10.97 -35.83 -35.63
CA ARG A 224 -11.58 -36.49 -36.82
C ARG A 224 -10.94 -36.13 -38.17
N GLY A 225 -9.83 -35.40 -38.17
CA GLY A 225 -9.12 -35.01 -39.39
C GLY A 225 -7.60 -35.21 -39.26
N GLY A 226 -7.14 -36.45 -39.20
CA GLY A 226 -5.73 -36.83 -39.21
C GLY A 226 -5.54 -38.26 -39.71
#